data_AF-A0A4Q3Y8M6-F1
#
_entry.id   AF-A0A4Q3Y8M6-F1
#
_cell.length_a   1.000
_cell.length_b   1.000
_cell.length_c   1.000
_cell.angle_alpha   90.00
_cell.angle_beta   90.00
_cell.angle_gamma   90.00
#
_symmetry.space_group_name_H-M   'P 1'
#
loop_
_entity.id
_entity.type
_entity.pdbx_description
1 polymer ?
#
loop_
_entity_poly.entity_id
_entity_poly.type
_entity_poly.pdbx_seq_one_letter_code
_entity_poly.pdbx_strand_id
1 'polypeptide(L)'
;MGFPTAFENFLFRGFNFWDRAKRSEYWWILPLLWIGIFAMLYLDLGDIWEKLQNYEKPSLNPLHYGSGLLFFVTLIPRYALTVRRLNDAGRSPKWALLPLKATIVAIWAVLGILSAALTAGIGSMSEMDGLAFALGIMSLTDGDSFWPAMFALAQSVDGSTVLDILRGVDWPSPAAIAGNISGTMAADPTMATAGMLIIGGLIFGPPIMMMIFVLFMVAPSKLNASDYTRGQAAFLDQQPRKARPEKSSAYAAYAILDKVHNQPSAEAAVARKAEVQSLYQSRVLRRPQTDQ
;
A
#
# COMPACT_ATOMS: atom_id res chain seq x y z
N MET A 1 -17.44 -11.11 -3.85
CA MET A 1 -16.45 -12.19 -3.92
C MET A 1 -16.28 -12.72 -2.51
N GLY A 2 -16.30 -14.04 -2.32
CA GLY A 2 -16.16 -14.65 -1.00
C GLY A 2 -14.71 -14.60 -0.49
N PHE A 3 -14.53 -14.73 0.82
CA PHE A 3 -13.23 -14.73 1.48
C PHE A 3 -12.28 -15.85 0.96
N PRO A 4 -12.71 -17.12 0.82
CA PRO A 4 -11.81 -18.19 0.35
C PRO A 4 -11.23 -17.91 -1.03
N THR A 5 -12.06 -17.42 -1.96
CA THR A 5 -11.61 -17.05 -3.30
C THR A 5 -10.64 -15.88 -3.28
N ALA A 6 -10.82 -14.93 -2.34
CA ALA A 6 -9.89 -13.80 -2.19
C ALA A 6 -8.51 -14.29 -1.73
N PHE A 7 -8.49 -15.26 -0.81
CA PHE A 7 -7.26 -15.84 -0.30
C PHE A 7 -6.53 -16.70 -1.35
N GLU A 8 -7.27 -17.53 -2.09
CA GLU A 8 -6.74 -18.28 -3.23
C GLU A 8 -6.08 -17.35 -4.27
N ASN A 9 -6.78 -16.28 -4.65
CA ASN A 9 -6.22 -15.29 -5.55
C ASN A 9 -4.97 -14.60 -4.99
N PHE A 10 -4.95 -14.32 -3.69
CA PHE A 10 -3.78 -13.70 -3.05
C PHE A 10 -2.54 -14.61 -3.13
N LEU A 11 -2.69 -15.90 -2.82
CA LEU A 11 -1.58 -16.86 -2.85
C LEU A 11 -1.13 -17.17 -4.28
N PHE A 12 -2.03 -17.60 -5.16
CA PHE A 12 -1.66 -18.12 -6.48
C PHE A 12 -1.39 -17.01 -7.51
N ARG A 13 -1.99 -15.82 -7.32
CA ARG A 13 -1.73 -14.64 -8.18
C ARG A 13 -0.84 -13.61 -7.50
N GLY A 14 -0.14 -14.01 -6.43
CA GLY A 14 0.79 -13.17 -5.67
C GLY A 14 2.00 -12.65 -6.47
N PHE A 15 2.29 -13.24 -7.63
CA PHE A 15 3.38 -12.81 -8.52
C PHE A 15 2.89 -12.15 -9.82
N ASN A 16 1.58 -12.00 -10.00
CA ASN A 16 1.02 -11.37 -11.18
C ASN A 16 0.76 -9.87 -10.93
N PHE A 17 1.58 -9.01 -11.53
CA PHE A 17 1.49 -7.55 -11.39
C PHE A 17 0.63 -6.87 -12.47
N TRP A 18 0.36 -7.55 -13.59
CA TRP A 18 -0.27 -6.95 -14.77
C TRP A 18 -1.80 -6.98 -14.72
N ASP A 19 -2.35 -7.83 -13.86
CA ASP A 19 -3.78 -8.07 -13.78
C ASP A 19 -4.51 -7.06 -12.87
N ARG A 20 -5.81 -7.26 -12.68
CA ARG A 20 -6.67 -6.49 -11.79
C ARG A 20 -7.12 -7.31 -10.61
N ALA A 21 -7.32 -6.64 -9.48
CA ALA A 21 -7.85 -7.22 -8.25
C ALA A 21 -9.17 -6.54 -7.90
N LYS A 22 -10.17 -7.33 -7.53
CA LYS A 22 -11.46 -6.80 -7.07
C LYS A 22 -11.26 -6.09 -5.73
N ARG A 23 -12.08 -5.07 -5.45
CA ARG A 23 -12.02 -4.31 -4.19
C ARG A 23 -12.15 -5.20 -2.95
N SER A 24 -13.04 -6.20 -2.99
CA SER A 24 -13.19 -7.16 -1.89
C SER A 24 -11.95 -8.02 -1.67
N GLU A 25 -11.22 -8.39 -2.72
CA GLU A 25 -9.96 -9.15 -2.59
C GLU A 25 -8.94 -8.36 -1.75
N TYR A 26 -8.80 -7.06 -2.01
CA TYR A 26 -7.91 -6.17 -1.26
C TYR A 26 -8.34 -6.03 0.22
N TRP A 27 -9.61 -5.67 0.46
CA TRP A 27 -10.09 -5.32 1.81
C TRP A 27 -10.31 -6.52 2.73
N TRP A 28 -10.44 -7.73 2.21
CA TRP A 28 -10.44 -8.94 3.04
C TRP A 28 -9.03 -9.35 3.47
N ILE A 29 -8.07 -9.31 2.54
CA ILE A 29 -6.76 -9.91 2.77
C ILE A 29 -5.83 -9.00 3.56
N LEU A 30 -5.75 -7.72 3.19
CA LEU A 30 -4.75 -6.83 3.79
C LEU A 30 -4.96 -6.58 5.29
N PRO A 31 -6.17 -6.22 5.77
CA PRO A 31 -6.39 -6.04 7.21
C PRO A 31 -6.12 -7.32 8.00
N LEU A 32 -6.60 -8.48 7.50
CA LEU A 32 -6.35 -9.76 8.15
C LEU A 32 -4.87 -10.08 8.24
N LEU A 33 -4.12 -9.84 7.17
CA LEU A 33 -2.68 -10.05 7.12
C LEU A 33 -1.95 -9.13 8.11
N TRP A 34 -2.33 -7.85 8.20
CA TRP A 34 -1.77 -6.94 9.19
C TRP A 34 -2.10 -7.33 10.62
N ILE A 35 -3.33 -7.78 10.90
CA ILE A 35 -3.70 -8.33 12.22
C ILE A 35 -2.81 -9.52 12.56
N GLY A 36 -2.60 -10.45 11.61
CA GLY A 36 -1.70 -11.58 11.80
C GLY A 36 -0.25 -11.16 12.07
N ILE A 37 0.27 -10.17 11.33
CA ILE A 37 1.62 -9.63 11.56
C ILE A 37 1.73 -8.97 12.93
N PHE A 38 0.75 -8.15 13.34
CA PHE A 38 0.79 -7.48 14.64
C PHE A 38 0.61 -8.45 15.81
N ALA A 39 -0.23 -9.48 15.65
CA ALA A 39 -0.37 -10.53 16.65
C ALA A 39 0.96 -11.29 16.83
N MET A 40 1.61 -11.67 15.73
CA MET A 40 2.94 -12.31 15.79
C MET A 40 4.01 -11.37 16.36
N LEU A 41 3.98 -10.09 15.99
CA LEU A 41 4.94 -9.11 16.49
C LEU A 41 4.81 -8.94 18.00
N TYR A 42 3.58 -8.93 18.52
CA TYR A 42 3.35 -8.88 19.96
C TYR A 42 3.97 -10.07 20.69
N LEU A 43 3.82 -11.28 20.14
CA LEU A 43 4.45 -12.49 20.69
C LEU A 43 5.98 -12.42 20.62
N ASP A 44 6.52 -12.06 19.46
CA ASP A 44 7.98 -11.94 19.26
C ASP A 44 8.60 -10.89 20.20
N LEU A 45 7.89 -9.77 20.45
CA LEU A 45 8.33 -8.74 21.40
C LEU A 45 8.34 -9.26 22.84
N GLY A 46 7.38 -10.11 23.22
CA GLY A 46 7.38 -10.80 24.52
C GLY A 46 8.60 -11.69 24.68
N ASP A 47 8.92 -12.50 23.68
CA ASP A 47 10.10 -13.38 23.68
C ASP A 47 11.41 -12.59 23.76
N ILE A 48 11.52 -11.46 23.02
CA ILE A 48 12.67 -10.57 23.08
C ILE A 48 12.80 -9.99 24.49
N TRP A 49 11.68 -9.55 25.07
CA TRP A 49 11.65 -8.95 26.39
C TRP A 49 12.10 -9.93 27.47
N GLU A 50 11.59 -11.16 27.46
CA GLU A 50 12.00 -12.23 28.38
C GLU A 50 13.51 -12.51 28.28
N LYS A 51 14.05 -12.59 27.06
CA LYS A 51 15.50 -12.77 26.85
C LYS A 51 16.33 -11.63 27.43
N LEU A 52 15.89 -10.38 27.24
CA LEU A 52 16.58 -9.23 27.83
C LEU A 52 16.56 -9.27 29.37
N GLN A 53 15.45 -9.73 29.97
CA GLN A 53 15.35 -9.93 31.42
C GLN A 53 16.27 -11.06 31.93
N ASN A 54 16.59 -12.04 31.09
CA ASN A 54 17.51 -13.14 31.41
C ASN A 54 18.97 -12.84 31.03
N TYR A 55 19.30 -11.59 30.65
CA TYR A 55 20.62 -11.19 30.13
C TYR A 55 21.07 -11.99 28.89
N GLU A 56 20.12 -12.51 28.13
CA GLU A 56 20.36 -13.24 26.90
C GLU A 56 20.25 -12.30 25.71
N LYS A 57 21.23 -12.36 24.80
CA LYS A 57 21.20 -11.58 23.56
C LYS A 57 20.15 -12.16 22.59
N PRO A 58 19.07 -11.43 22.26
CA PRO A 58 18.12 -11.87 21.25
C PRO A 58 18.77 -11.96 19.86
N SER A 59 18.21 -12.82 19.01
CA SER A 59 18.66 -12.96 17.64
C SER A 59 18.43 -11.66 16.88
N LEU A 60 19.44 -11.15 16.17
CA LEU A 60 19.30 -9.99 15.29
C LEU A 60 18.73 -10.36 13.91
N ASN A 61 18.59 -11.66 13.62
CA ASN A 61 18.05 -12.10 12.35
C ASN A 61 16.51 -11.93 12.36
N PRO A 62 15.94 -11.07 11.50
CA PRO A 62 14.49 -10.85 11.47
C PRO A 62 13.70 -12.11 11.06
N LEU A 63 14.33 -13.08 10.38
CA LEU A 63 13.70 -14.34 10.00
C LEU A 63 13.58 -15.34 11.16
N HIS A 64 14.24 -15.08 12.30
CA HIS A 64 14.05 -15.86 13.52
C HIS A 64 12.66 -15.62 14.14
N TYR A 65 12.05 -14.47 13.86
CA TYR A 65 10.79 -14.04 14.44
C TYR A 65 9.63 -14.36 13.51
N GLY A 66 8.50 -14.80 14.09
CA GLY A 66 7.32 -15.21 13.33
C GLY A 66 6.75 -14.06 12.50
N SER A 67 6.74 -12.85 13.07
CA SER A 67 6.30 -11.63 12.40
C SER A 67 7.20 -11.26 11.21
N GLY A 68 8.52 -11.36 11.38
CA GLY A 68 9.48 -11.08 10.32
C GLY A 68 9.33 -12.07 9.17
N LEU A 69 9.26 -13.37 9.47
CA LEU A 69 9.00 -14.41 8.46
C LEU A 69 7.69 -14.15 7.71
N LEU A 70 6.58 -13.93 8.43
CA LEU A 70 5.28 -13.66 7.83
C LEU A 70 5.31 -12.39 6.96
N PHE A 71 5.95 -11.33 7.44
CA PHE A 71 6.10 -10.07 6.69
C PHE A 71 6.88 -10.28 5.39
N PHE A 72 8.01 -10.99 5.42
CA PHE A 72 8.86 -11.20 4.24
C PHE A 72 8.23 -12.17 3.24
N VAL A 73 7.66 -13.28 3.69
CA VAL A 73 6.97 -14.24 2.81
C VAL A 73 5.79 -13.59 2.10
N THR A 74 5.05 -12.72 2.79
CA THR A 74 3.89 -12.04 2.21
C THR A 74 4.24 -10.72 1.51
N LEU A 75 5.50 -10.28 1.54
CA LEU A 75 5.92 -8.99 0.99
C LEU A 75 5.57 -8.86 -0.50
N ILE A 76 5.94 -9.86 -1.30
CA ILE A 76 5.72 -9.86 -2.75
C ILE A 76 4.23 -9.99 -3.07
N PRO A 77 3.47 -10.97 -2.54
CA PRO A 77 2.02 -11.06 -2.76
C PRO A 77 1.25 -9.79 -2.35
N ARG A 78 1.62 -9.17 -1.23
CA ARG A 78 1.02 -7.92 -0.74
C ARG A 78 1.26 -6.77 -1.70
N TYR A 79 2.49 -6.65 -2.20
CA TYR A 79 2.84 -5.65 -3.20
C TYR A 79 2.09 -5.88 -4.50
N ALA A 80 2.04 -7.11 -5.01
CA ALA A 80 1.30 -7.45 -6.21
C ALA A 80 -0.20 -7.15 -6.10
N LEU A 81 -0.83 -7.52 -4.97
CA LEU A 81 -2.24 -7.21 -4.71
C LEU A 81 -2.51 -5.70 -4.74
N THR A 82 -1.61 -4.91 -4.14
CA THR A 82 -1.69 -3.45 -4.13
C THR A 82 -1.56 -2.86 -5.53
N VAL A 83 -0.61 -3.34 -6.33
CA VAL A 83 -0.44 -2.93 -7.74
C VAL A 83 -1.66 -3.28 -8.58
N ARG A 84 -2.17 -4.52 -8.47
CA ARG A 84 -3.38 -4.96 -9.18
C ARG A 84 -4.60 -4.11 -8.82
N ARG A 85 -4.70 -3.69 -7.56
CA ARG A 85 -5.78 -2.79 -7.11
C ARG A 85 -5.63 -1.37 -7.66
N LEU A 86 -4.41 -0.85 -7.73
CA LEU A 86 -4.14 0.46 -8.35
C LEU A 86 -4.43 0.44 -9.86
N ASN A 87 -4.05 -0.63 -10.55
CA ASN A 87 -4.36 -0.83 -11.96
C ASN A 87 -5.88 -0.86 -12.20
N ASP A 88 -6.63 -1.53 -11.32
CA ASP A 88 -8.10 -1.55 -11.35
C ASP A 88 -8.73 -0.17 -11.12
N ALA A 89 -8.14 0.67 -10.26
CA ALA A 89 -8.51 2.06 -10.08
C ALA A 89 -8.02 3.00 -11.22
N GLY A 90 -7.28 2.48 -12.21
CA GLY A 90 -6.68 3.25 -13.29
C GLY A 90 -5.62 4.24 -12.81
N ARG A 91 -4.86 3.87 -11.76
CA ARG A 91 -3.75 4.62 -11.19
C ARG A 91 -2.42 3.94 -11.51
N SER A 92 -1.34 4.71 -11.52
CA SER A 92 0.00 4.17 -11.78
C SER A 92 0.44 3.19 -10.67
N PRO A 93 1.09 2.05 -11.00
CA PRO A 93 1.67 1.12 -10.02
C PRO A 93 2.67 1.77 -9.06
N LYS A 94 3.33 2.87 -9.45
CA LYS A 94 4.32 3.58 -8.62
C LYS A 94 3.75 4.05 -7.27
N TRP A 95 2.44 4.27 -7.23
CA TRP A 95 1.73 4.64 -6.01
C TRP A 95 1.65 3.52 -4.96
N ALA A 96 1.94 2.26 -5.34
CA ALA A 96 2.04 1.13 -4.41
C ALA A 96 3.18 1.30 -3.39
N LEU A 97 4.18 2.13 -3.70
CA LEU A 97 5.30 2.42 -2.81
C LEU A 97 5.02 3.53 -1.78
N LEU A 98 3.84 4.17 -1.83
CA LEU A 98 3.49 5.23 -0.86
C LEU A 98 3.57 4.78 0.61
N PRO A 99 3.01 3.61 1.00
CA PRO A 99 3.09 3.18 2.40
C PRO A 99 4.54 3.00 2.85
N LEU A 100 5.41 2.45 2.01
CA LEU A 100 6.84 2.29 2.33
C LEU A 100 7.52 3.65 2.54
N LYS A 101 7.27 4.62 1.64
CA LYS A 101 7.80 5.99 1.80
C LYS A 101 7.27 6.66 3.05
N ALA A 102 5.99 6.50 3.35
CA ALA A 102 5.36 7.03 4.56
C ALA A 102 5.99 6.42 5.82
N THR A 103 6.21 5.11 5.86
CA THR A 103 6.89 4.43 6.97
C THR A 103 8.33 4.92 7.15
N ILE A 104 9.11 5.07 6.08
CA ILE A 104 10.48 5.59 6.17
C ILE A 104 10.48 7.00 6.77
N VAL A 105 9.62 7.90 6.27
CA VAL A 105 9.52 9.27 6.80
C VAL A 105 9.04 9.25 8.26
N ALA A 106 8.09 8.39 8.61
CA ALA A 106 7.62 8.25 9.98
C ALA A 106 8.72 7.76 10.93
N ILE A 107 9.55 6.80 10.52
CA ILE A 107 10.70 6.34 11.30
C ILE A 107 11.67 7.50 11.54
N TRP A 108 12.02 8.27 10.50
CA TRP A 108 12.87 9.45 10.65
C TRP A 108 12.26 10.51 11.58
N ALA A 109 10.94 10.71 11.51
CA ALA A 109 10.23 11.64 12.38
C ALA A 109 10.30 11.19 13.84
N VAL A 110 10.04 9.91 14.10
CA VAL A 110 10.13 9.32 15.44
C VAL A 110 11.55 9.42 15.98
N LEU A 111 12.57 9.07 15.18
CA LEU A 111 13.97 9.19 15.59
C LEU A 111 14.36 10.64 15.88
N GLY A 112 13.90 11.61 15.09
CA GLY A 112 14.14 13.04 15.31
C GLY A 112 13.45 13.56 16.59
N ILE A 113 12.18 13.19 16.80
CA ILE A 113 11.43 13.55 18.01
C ILE A 113 12.08 12.92 19.24
N LEU A 114 12.44 11.64 19.15
CA LEU A 114 13.14 10.94 20.22
C LEU A 114 14.43 11.68 20.52
N SER A 115 15.32 11.89 19.55
CA SER A 115 16.57 12.65 19.73
C SER A 115 16.38 14.02 20.37
N ALA A 116 15.33 14.76 20.00
CA ALA A 116 15.02 16.05 20.61
C ALA A 116 14.54 15.93 22.05
N ALA A 117 13.63 15.00 22.34
CA ALA A 117 13.15 14.70 23.68
C ALA A 117 14.30 14.20 24.59
N LEU A 118 15.18 13.36 24.05
CA LEU A 118 16.40 12.90 24.70
C LEU A 118 17.27 14.09 25.13
N THR A 119 17.50 15.05 24.23
CA THR A 119 18.33 16.23 24.51
C THR A 119 17.68 17.17 25.54
N ALA A 120 16.35 17.30 25.51
CA ALA A 120 15.60 18.16 26.43
C ALA A 120 15.45 17.55 27.85
N GLY A 121 15.30 16.23 27.96
CA GLY A 121 15.05 15.53 29.22
C GLY A 121 16.26 15.34 30.13
N ILE A 122 17.49 15.41 29.59
CA ILE A 122 18.73 15.30 30.38
C ILE A 122 18.81 16.37 31.49
N GLY A 123 18.12 17.50 31.35
CA GLY A 123 18.12 18.57 32.36
C GLY A 123 17.19 18.37 33.55
N SER A 124 16.24 17.42 33.52
CA SER A 124 15.13 17.35 34.48
C SER A 124 14.85 15.98 35.10
N MET A 125 15.59 14.93 34.74
CA MET A 125 15.40 13.58 35.29
C MET A 125 16.24 13.39 36.56
N SER A 126 15.76 12.55 37.49
CA SER A 126 16.56 12.10 38.64
C SER A 126 17.86 11.45 38.16
N GLU A 127 18.95 11.52 38.94
CA GLU A 127 20.27 10.99 38.53
C GLU A 127 20.22 9.53 38.08
N MET A 128 19.28 8.73 38.61
CA MET A 128 19.15 7.31 38.31
C MET A 128 18.36 7.05 37.01
N ASP A 129 17.31 7.82 36.74
CA ASP A 129 16.51 7.71 35.51
C ASP A 129 17.25 8.30 34.30
N GLY A 130 17.99 9.40 34.53
CA GLY A 130 18.85 10.01 33.52
C GLY A 130 19.99 9.11 33.08
N LEU A 131 20.53 8.28 33.99
CA LEU A 131 21.67 7.39 33.70
C LEU A 131 21.27 6.13 32.92
N ALA A 132 20.17 5.46 33.28
CA ALA A 132 19.64 4.35 32.49
C ALA A 132 19.26 4.78 31.05
N PHE A 133 18.73 6.00 30.94
CA PHE A 133 18.34 6.60 29.68
C PHE A 133 19.53 7.09 28.84
N ALA A 134 20.53 7.74 29.44
CA ALA A 134 21.76 8.15 28.77
C ALA A 134 22.59 6.94 28.29
N LEU A 135 22.64 5.86 29.09
CA LEU A 135 23.22 4.58 28.66
C LEU A 135 22.50 4.03 27.43
N GLY A 136 21.17 4.12 27.37
CA GLY A 136 20.39 3.75 26.18
C GLY A 136 20.83 4.48 24.91
N ILE A 137 21.17 5.77 24.98
CA ILE A 137 21.59 6.58 23.82
C ILE A 137 23.03 6.28 23.40
N MET A 138 23.97 6.24 24.35
CA MET A 138 25.38 5.94 24.04
C MET A 138 25.52 4.56 23.38
N SER A 139 24.65 3.64 23.78
CA SER A 139 24.60 2.28 23.27
C SER A 139 24.14 2.16 21.81
N LEU A 140 23.47 3.17 21.25
CA LEU A 140 23.12 3.22 19.82
C LEU A 140 24.31 3.62 18.93
N THR A 141 25.37 4.19 19.51
CA THR A 141 26.55 4.66 18.77
C THR A 141 27.74 3.71 18.86
N ASP A 142 27.78 2.85 19.88
CA ASP A 142 28.84 1.86 20.10
C ASP A 142 28.24 0.46 20.31
N GLY A 143 28.52 -0.44 19.38
CA GLY A 143 27.96 -1.80 19.37
C GLY A 143 28.36 -2.64 20.58
N ASP A 144 29.46 -2.31 21.26
CA ASP A 144 29.94 -3.03 22.43
C ASP A 144 29.15 -2.66 23.70
N SER A 145 28.64 -1.42 23.78
CA SER A 145 27.83 -0.94 24.91
C SER A 145 26.32 -1.13 24.70
N PHE A 146 25.88 -1.45 23.47
CA PHE A 146 24.47 -1.73 23.12
C PHE A 146 23.80 -2.71 24.08
N TRP A 147 24.35 -3.93 24.21
CA TRP A 147 23.70 -4.99 24.97
C TRP A 147 23.66 -4.75 26.48
N PRO A 148 24.77 -4.35 27.15
CA PRO A 148 24.72 -3.98 28.56
C PRO A 148 23.66 -2.92 28.88
N ALA A 149 23.51 -1.90 28.03
CA ALA A 149 22.49 -0.87 28.20
C ALA A 149 21.07 -1.41 28.02
N MET A 150 20.84 -2.25 27.00
CA MET A 150 19.53 -2.88 26.79
C MET A 150 19.12 -3.82 27.93
N PHE A 151 20.07 -4.55 28.51
CA PHE A 151 19.81 -5.38 29.69
C PHE A 151 19.49 -4.53 30.92
N ALA A 152 20.29 -3.51 31.21
CA ALA A 152 20.02 -2.58 32.31
C ALA A 152 18.63 -1.93 32.17
N LEU A 153 18.27 -1.53 30.96
CA LEU A 153 16.94 -1.01 30.64
C LEU A 153 15.84 -2.03 30.95
N ALA A 154 15.96 -3.26 30.45
CA ALA A 154 14.98 -4.32 30.68
C ALA A 154 14.79 -4.70 32.16
N GLN A 155 15.82 -4.52 33.00
CA GLN A 155 15.73 -4.71 34.45
C GLN A 155 15.09 -3.52 35.17
N SER A 156 15.32 -2.30 34.67
CA SER A 156 14.78 -1.07 35.26
C SER A 156 13.30 -0.84 34.97
N VAL A 157 12.81 -1.41 33.86
CA VAL A 157 11.45 -1.22 33.36
C VAL A 157 10.66 -2.48 33.69
N ASP A 158 9.75 -2.44 34.66
CA ASP A 158 8.74 -3.49 34.78
C ASP A 158 7.79 -3.38 33.57
N GLY A 159 7.25 -4.45 33.01
CA GLY A 159 6.51 -4.42 31.73
C GLY A 159 5.32 -3.43 31.67
N SER A 160 4.80 -3.01 32.83
CA SER A 160 3.80 -1.96 33.01
C SER A 160 4.35 -0.53 32.86
N THR A 161 5.63 -0.33 33.19
CA THR A 161 6.26 1.00 33.26
C THR A 161 6.51 1.64 31.90
N VAL A 162 6.61 0.91 30.78
CA VAL A 162 6.74 1.59 29.47
C VAL A 162 5.52 2.46 29.18
N LEU A 163 4.32 1.95 29.47
CA LEU A 163 3.09 2.70 29.28
C LEU A 163 2.97 3.83 30.30
N ASP A 164 3.45 3.62 31.52
CA ASP A 164 3.44 4.64 32.57
C ASP A 164 4.51 5.73 32.35
N ILE A 165 5.66 5.40 31.75
CA ILE A 165 6.65 6.35 31.26
C ILE A 165 6.02 7.18 30.15
N LEU A 166 5.38 6.57 29.16
CA LEU A 166 4.67 7.31 28.10
C LEU A 166 3.55 8.21 28.63
N ARG A 167 2.89 7.81 29.72
CA ARG A 167 1.87 8.62 30.42
C ARG A 167 2.48 9.70 31.30
N GLY A 168 3.66 9.46 31.86
CA GLY A 168 4.39 10.35 32.75
C GLY A 168 5.30 11.35 32.03
N VAL A 169 5.47 11.23 30.71
CA VAL A 169 6.09 12.28 29.89
C VAL A 169 5.20 13.52 29.96
N ASP A 170 5.67 14.54 30.66
CA ASP A 170 5.09 15.88 30.62
C ASP A 170 5.32 16.47 29.22
N TRP A 171 4.34 16.23 28.34
CA TRP A 171 4.37 16.77 26.99
C TRP A 171 4.31 18.30 27.06
N PRO A 172 5.22 19.02 26.38
CA PRO A 172 5.22 20.47 26.41
C PRO A 172 3.86 20.98 25.92
N SER A 173 3.29 21.94 26.65
CA SER A 173 2.00 22.52 26.28
C SER A 173 2.08 23.14 24.88
N PRO A 174 0.96 23.20 24.13
CA PRO A 174 0.94 23.87 22.83
C PRO A 174 1.48 25.31 22.87
N ALA A 175 1.29 26.01 24.00
CA ALA A 175 1.83 27.35 24.24
C ALA A 175 3.36 27.36 24.39
N ALA A 176 3.94 26.39 25.12
CA ALA A 176 5.39 26.26 25.27
C ALA A 176 6.06 25.93 23.93
N ILE A 177 5.44 25.03 23.15
CA ILE A 177 5.90 24.72 21.79
C ILE A 177 5.86 25.99 20.91
N ALA A 178 4.76 26.74 20.93
CA ALA A 178 4.62 27.99 20.18
C ALA A 178 5.64 29.06 20.61
N GLY A 179 5.94 29.17 21.90
CA GLY A 179 6.95 30.08 22.44
C GLY A 179 8.37 29.73 21.99
N ASN A 180 8.74 28.45 21.99
CA ASN A 180 10.05 28.00 21.50
C ASN A 180 10.20 28.24 19.99
N ILE A 181 9.13 27.98 19.24
CA ILE A 181 9.03 28.26 17.79
C ILE A 181 9.21 29.76 17.51
N SER A 182 8.50 30.63 18.23
CA SER A 182 8.57 32.08 18.02
C SER A 182 9.93 32.66 18.43
N GLY A 183 10.52 32.18 19.52
CA GLY A 183 11.87 32.56 19.94
C GLY A 183 12.93 32.18 18.90
N THR A 184 12.83 30.98 18.34
CA THR A 184 13.74 30.52 17.27
C THR A 184 13.57 31.36 15.99
N MET A 185 12.33 31.69 15.62
CA MET A 185 12.03 32.58 14.49
C MET A 185 12.58 34.00 14.67
N ALA A 186 12.56 34.53 15.88
CA ALA A 186 13.09 35.85 16.18
C ALA A 186 14.63 35.87 16.10
N ALA A 187 15.29 34.76 16.48
CA ALA A 187 16.75 34.64 16.44
C ALA A 187 17.30 34.37 15.03
N ASP A 188 16.70 33.44 14.28
CA ASP A 188 17.07 33.17 12.90
C ASP A 188 15.82 32.77 12.07
N PRO A 189 15.20 33.74 11.36
CA PRO A 189 13.98 33.48 10.62
C PRO A 189 14.18 32.50 9.46
N THR A 190 15.39 32.42 8.89
CA THR A 190 15.67 31.55 7.74
C THR A 190 15.78 30.09 8.16
N MET A 191 16.55 29.82 9.22
CA MET A 191 16.65 28.47 9.78
C MET A 191 15.34 28.02 10.40
N ALA A 192 14.61 28.91 11.09
CA ALA A 192 13.32 28.58 11.68
C ALA A 192 12.28 28.20 10.62
N THR A 193 12.21 28.93 9.51
CA THR A 193 11.27 28.62 8.42
C THR A 193 11.59 27.29 7.76
N ALA A 194 12.87 27.03 7.44
CA ALA A 194 13.31 25.76 6.88
C ALA A 194 13.06 24.59 7.84
N GLY A 195 13.38 24.77 9.13
CA GLY A 195 13.13 23.79 10.18
C GLY A 195 11.65 23.45 10.32
N MET A 196 10.75 24.44 10.28
CA MET A 196 9.31 24.19 10.36
C MET A 196 8.74 23.46 9.15
N LEU A 197 9.24 23.74 7.94
CA LEU A 197 8.85 22.99 6.75
C LEU A 197 9.30 21.53 6.83
N ILE A 198 10.52 21.29 7.33
CA ILE A 198 11.07 19.94 7.51
C ILE A 198 10.29 19.18 8.59
N ILE A 199 10.10 19.79 9.77
CA ILE A 199 9.35 19.20 10.90
C ILE A 199 7.89 18.95 10.48
N GLY A 200 7.25 19.94 9.86
CA GLY A 200 5.90 19.81 9.33
C GLY A 200 5.79 18.69 8.29
N GLY A 201 6.76 18.57 7.39
CA GLY A 201 6.84 17.48 6.42
C GLY A 201 7.05 16.11 7.06
N LEU A 202 7.88 16.01 8.11
CA LEU A 202 8.13 14.77 8.85
C LEU A 202 6.91 14.32 9.66
N ILE A 203 6.21 15.25 10.30
CA ILE A 203 5.05 14.95 11.15
C ILE A 203 3.80 14.70 10.30
N PHE A 204 3.49 15.60 9.36
CA PHE A 204 2.26 15.53 8.56
C PHE A 204 2.42 14.74 7.26
N GLY A 205 3.63 14.54 6.77
CA GLY A 205 3.89 13.80 5.53
C GLY A 205 3.38 12.36 5.57
N PRO A 206 3.74 11.53 6.57
CA PRO A 206 3.25 10.16 6.68
C PRO A 206 1.72 10.03 6.69
N PRO A 207 0.96 10.74 7.55
CA PRO A 207 -0.49 10.62 7.54
C PRO A 207 -1.13 11.12 6.24
N ILE A 208 -0.60 12.19 5.63
CA ILE A 208 -1.10 12.67 4.32
C ILE A 208 -0.85 11.63 3.23
N MET A 209 0.36 11.04 3.15
CA MET A 209 0.69 9.99 2.18
C MET A 209 -0.19 8.75 2.37
N MET A 210 -0.45 8.34 3.61
CA MET A 210 -1.32 7.21 3.93
C MET A 210 -2.78 7.51 3.58
N MET A 211 -3.25 8.73 3.85
CA MET A 211 -4.59 9.16 3.47
C MET A 211 -4.78 9.13 1.95
N ILE A 212 -3.83 9.68 1.18
CA ILE A 212 -3.84 9.63 -0.29
C ILE A 212 -3.86 8.18 -0.79
N PHE A 213 -3.05 7.31 -0.17
CA PHE A 213 -3.02 5.90 -0.52
C PHE A 213 -4.37 5.21 -0.25
N VAL A 214 -4.98 5.43 0.92
CA VAL A 214 -6.30 4.89 1.26
C VAL A 214 -7.36 5.41 0.28
N LEU A 215 -7.34 6.69 -0.09
CA LEU A 215 -8.24 7.25 -1.09
C LEU A 215 -8.13 6.51 -2.44
N PHE A 216 -6.92 6.15 -2.88
CA PHE A 216 -6.74 5.33 -4.09
C PHE A 216 -7.28 3.91 -3.94
N MET A 217 -7.18 3.31 -2.75
CA MET A 217 -7.70 1.96 -2.49
C MET A 217 -9.22 1.92 -2.36
N VAL A 218 -9.82 3.05 -1.96
CA VAL A 218 -11.27 3.25 -1.87
C VAL A 218 -11.88 3.68 -3.22
N ALA A 219 -11.12 4.34 -4.09
CA ALA A 219 -11.61 4.86 -5.36
C ALA A 219 -12.36 3.80 -6.20
N PRO A 220 -13.46 4.17 -6.88
CA PRO A 220 -14.20 3.23 -7.72
C PRO A 220 -13.30 2.68 -8.83
N SER A 221 -13.49 1.40 -9.18
CA SER A 221 -12.84 0.78 -10.33
C SER A 221 -13.31 1.48 -11.61
N LYS A 222 -12.39 1.83 -12.51
CA LYS A 222 -12.79 2.32 -13.82
C LYS A 222 -13.36 1.13 -14.59
N LEU A 223 -14.69 1.10 -14.74
CA LEU A 223 -15.37 0.15 -15.61
C LEU A 223 -14.88 0.43 -17.03
N ASN A 224 -14.05 -0.45 -17.58
CA ASN A 224 -13.76 -0.38 -19.00
C ASN A 224 -15.01 -0.84 -19.74
N ALA A 225 -15.36 -0.15 -20.82
CA ALA A 225 -16.48 -0.55 -21.70
C ALA A 225 -16.35 -2.01 -22.20
N SER A 226 -15.13 -2.58 -22.20
CA SER A 226 -14.85 -3.98 -22.51
C SER A 226 -15.31 -4.99 -21.44
N ASP A 227 -15.56 -4.58 -20.19
CA ASP A 227 -16.06 -5.49 -19.16
C ASP A 227 -17.57 -5.77 -19.33
N TYR A 228 -18.31 -4.84 -19.94
CA TYR A 228 -19.69 -5.08 -20.38
C TYR A 228 -19.75 -6.13 -21.50
N THR A 229 -18.77 -6.13 -22.42
CA THR A 229 -18.70 -7.16 -23.47
C THR A 229 -18.12 -8.48 -22.98
N ARG A 230 -17.33 -8.52 -21.89
CA ARG A 230 -16.84 -9.78 -21.31
C ARG A 230 -17.96 -10.58 -20.62
N GLY A 231 -18.94 -9.92 -20.00
CA GLY A 231 -20.18 -10.56 -19.51
C GLY A 231 -21.02 -11.13 -20.66
N GLN A 232 -21.07 -10.43 -21.80
CA GLN A 232 -21.73 -10.91 -23.02
C GLN A 232 -20.94 -12.04 -23.72
N ALA A 233 -19.60 -12.00 -23.67
CA ALA A 233 -18.73 -13.03 -24.25
C ALA A 233 -18.80 -14.35 -23.47
N ALA A 234 -18.98 -14.31 -22.14
CA ALA A 234 -19.24 -15.52 -21.35
C ALA A 234 -20.60 -16.17 -21.71
N PHE A 235 -21.57 -15.37 -22.16
CA PHE A 235 -22.83 -15.86 -22.71
C PHE A 235 -22.69 -16.38 -24.16
N LEU A 236 -21.71 -15.87 -24.92
CA LEU A 236 -21.42 -16.31 -26.30
C LEU A 236 -20.50 -17.54 -26.36
N ASP A 237 -19.68 -17.82 -25.34
CA ASP A 237 -18.82 -19.02 -25.28
C ASP A 237 -19.61 -20.31 -24.93
N GLN A 238 -20.91 -20.18 -24.60
CA GLN A 238 -21.85 -21.32 -24.53
C GLN A 238 -22.51 -21.63 -25.89
N GLN A 239 -22.24 -20.85 -26.94
CA GLN A 239 -22.66 -21.28 -28.27
C GLN A 239 -21.74 -22.42 -28.75
N PRO A 240 -22.30 -23.52 -29.30
CA PRO A 240 -21.50 -24.61 -29.81
C PRO A 240 -20.52 -24.07 -30.84
N ARG A 241 -19.22 -24.20 -30.56
CA ARG A 241 -18.13 -23.75 -31.44
C ARG A 241 -18.31 -24.40 -32.81
N LYS A 242 -18.91 -23.67 -33.75
CA LYS A 242 -18.81 -23.99 -35.17
C LYS A 242 -17.32 -24.00 -35.52
N ALA A 243 -16.90 -25.06 -36.22
CA ALA A 243 -15.51 -25.36 -36.54
C ALA A 243 -14.75 -24.09 -36.97
N ARG A 244 -13.65 -23.80 -36.27
CA ARG A 244 -12.77 -22.67 -36.60
C ARG A 244 -12.22 -22.86 -38.02
N PRO A 245 -12.37 -21.88 -38.94
CA PRO A 245 -11.61 -21.89 -40.17
C PRO A 245 -10.12 -21.67 -39.87
N GLU A 246 -9.28 -22.26 -40.70
CA GLU A 246 -7.83 -22.33 -40.57
C GLU A 246 -7.14 -20.98 -40.31
N LYS A 247 -6.12 -21.05 -39.47
CA LYS A 247 -4.96 -20.14 -39.32
C LYS A 247 -5.15 -18.71 -39.86
N SER A 248 -5.50 -17.81 -38.94
CA SER A 248 -5.42 -16.35 -39.10
C SER A 248 -4.00 -15.94 -39.51
N SER A 249 -3.79 -15.71 -40.81
CA SER A 249 -2.57 -15.16 -41.39
C SER A 249 -2.35 -13.74 -40.85
N ALA A 250 -1.11 -13.41 -40.48
CA ALA A 250 -0.72 -12.06 -40.06
C ALA A 250 -1.00 -10.98 -41.13
N TYR A 251 -1.22 -11.40 -42.38
CA TYR A 251 -1.62 -10.52 -43.49
C TYR A 251 -3.13 -10.25 -43.57
N ALA A 252 -3.96 -10.91 -42.77
CA ALA A 252 -5.41 -10.69 -42.78
C ALA A 252 -5.78 -9.24 -42.39
N ALA A 253 -4.97 -8.58 -41.55
CA ALA A 253 -5.15 -7.18 -41.22
C ALA A 253 -4.87 -6.24 -42.42
N TYR A 254 -3.88 -6.58 -43.27
CA TYR A 254 -3.58 -5.81 -44.48
C TYR A 254 -4.61 -6.01 -45.58
N ALA A 255 -5.22 -7.20 -45.68
CA ALA A 255 -6.33 -7.45 -46.59
C ALA A 255 -7.58 -6.59 -46.27
N ILE A 256 -7.74 -6.14 -45.03
CA ILE A 256 -8.80 -5.20 -44.65
C ILE A 256 -8.48 -3.79 -45.14
N LEU A 257 -7.22 -3.35 -45.04
CA LEU A 257 -6.80 -2.04 -45.54
C LEU A 257 -6.90 -1.93 -47.07
N ASP A 258 -6.60 -3.02 -47.78
CA ASP A 258 -6.73 -3.07 -49.25
C ASP A 258 -8.21 -2.99 -49.71
N LYS A 259 -9.13 -3.50 -48.89
CA LYS A 259 -10.58 -3.34 -49.10
C LYS A 259 -11.09 -1.93 -48.80
N VAL A 260 -10.36 -1.13 -48.04
CA VAL A 260 -10.74 0.28 -47.74
C VAL A 260 -10.37 1.21 -48.91
N HIS A 261 -9.29 0.91 -49.64
CA HIS A 261 -8.87 1.73 -50.78
C HIS A 261 -9.65 1.46 -52.07
N ASN A 262 -10.25 0.28 -52.22
CA ASN A 262 -11.13 -0.02 -53.34
C ASN A 262 -12.49 0.65 -53.13
N GLN A 263 -12.74 1.75 -53.85
CA GLN A 263 -14.06 2.36 -53.89
C GLN A 263 -15.06 1.31 -54.37
N PRO A 264 -16.10 1.02 -53.57
CA PRO A 264 -17.04 -0.02 -53.95
C PRO A 264 -17.79 0.36 -55.20
N SER A 265 -18.03 -0.62 -56.08
CA SER A 265 -18.84 -0.43 -57.27
C SER A 265 -20.19 0.20 -56.89
N ALA A 266 -20.73 1.04 -57.77
CA ALA A 266 -21.99 1.76 -57.52
C ALA A 266 -23.12 0.78 -57.11
N GLU A 267 -23.13 -0.42 -57.69
CA GLU A 267 -24.06 -1.50 -57.37
C GLU A 267 -23.90 -2.03 -55.93
N ALA A 268 -22.66 -2.27 -55.48
CA ALA A 268 -22.37 -2.71 -54.12
C ALA A 268 -22.69 -1.64 -53.05
N ALA A 269 -22.68 -0.36 -53.43
CA ALA A 269 -23.11 0.73 -52.55
C ALA A 269 -24.64 0.75 -52.41
N VAL A 270 -25.39 0.46 -53.47
CA VAL A 270 -26.86 0.36 -53.44
C VAL A 270 -27.30 -0.85 -52.61
N ALA A 271 -26.69 -2.02 -52.83
CA ALA A 271 -26.99 -3.23 -52.07
C ALA A 271 -26.78 -3.04 -50.55
N ARG A 272 -25.67 -2.40 -50.15
CA ARG A 272 -25.41 -2.10 -48.74
C ARG A 272 -26.42 -1.13 -48.14
N LYS A 273 -26.89 -0.14 -48.89
CA LYS A 273 -27.95 0.77 -48.40
C LYS A 273 -29.26 0.02 -48.17
N ALA A 274 -29.63 -0.89 -49.07
CA ALA A 274 -30.82 -1.72 -48.90
C ALA A 274 -30.72 -2.65 -47.68
N GLU A 275 -29.55 -3.26 -47.46
CA GLU A 275 -29.29 -4.10 -46.28
C GLU A 275 -29.34 -3.30 -44.97
N VAL A 276 -28.72 -2.12 -44.91
CA VAL A 276 -28.78 -1.26 -43.72
C VAL A 276 -30.23 -0.81 -43.45
N GLN A 277 -31.00 -0.52 -44.50
CA GLN A 277 -32.40 -0.13 -44.36
C GLN A 277 -33.26 -1.29 -43.84
N SER A 278 -33.02 -2.53 -44.27
CA SER A 278 -33.75 -3.71 -43.77
C SER A 278 -33.36 -4.02 -42.31
N LEU A 279 -32.09 -3.87 -41.95
CA LEU A 279 -31.62 -4.00 -40.56
C LEU A 279 -32.21 -2.92 -39.66
N TYR A 280 -32.35 -1.69 -40.15
CA TYR A 280 -32.98 -0.59 -39.41
C TYR A 280 -34.47 -0.85 -39.19
N GLN A 281 -35.19 -1.30 -40.22
CA GLN A 281 -36.61 -1.63 -40.11
C GLN A 281 -36.87 -2.77 -39.13
N SER A 282 -36.03 -3.81 -39.14
CA SER A 282 -36.19 -4.96 -38.24
C SER A 282 -35.80 -4.64 -36.79
N ARG A 283 -34.67 -3.97 -36.56
CA ARG A 283 -34.14 -3.76 -35.19
C ARG A 283 -34.69 -2.53 -34.51
N VAL A 284 -34.86 -1.43 -35.24
CA VAL A 284 -35.27 -0.13 -34.65
C VAL A 284 -36.78 0.01 -34.69
N LEU A 285 -37.39 -0.29 -35.84
CA LEU A 285 -38.84 -0.14 -36.01
C LEU A 285 -39.64 -1.39 -35.60
N ARG A 286 -38.96 -2.50 -35.25
CA ARG A 286 -39.57 -3.80 -34.89
C ARG A 286 -40.62 -4.28 -35.90
N ARG A 287 -40.44 -3.95 -37.19
CA ARG A 287 -41.33 -4.47 -38.22
C ARG A 287 -40.92 -5.91 -38.54
N PRO A 288 -41.86 -6.88 -38.52
CA PRO A 288 -41.55 -8.24 -38.93
C PRO A 288 -41.08 -8.24 -40.39
N GLN A 289 -39.96 -8.92 -40.67
CA GLN A 289 -39.50 -9.14 -42.03
C GLN A 289 -40.62 -9.85 -42.79
N THR A 290 -41.11 -9.21 -43.84
CA THR A 290 -42.11 -9.78 -44.73
C THR A 290 -41.32 -10.60 -45.74
N ASP A 291 -41.22 -11.90 -45.51
CA ASP A 291 -40.54 -12.81 -46.44
C ASP A 291 -41.25 -12.69 -47.81
N GLN A 292 -40.50 -12.22 -48.82
CA GLN A 292 -40.90 -12.20 -50.23
C GLN A 292 -40.23 -13.35 -50.96
#